data_AF-A0A9P5WI94-F1
#
_entry.id   AF-A0A9P5WI94-F1
#
_cell.length_a   1.000
_cell.length_b   1.000
_cell.length_c   1.000
_cell.angle_alpha   90.00
_cell.angle_beta   90.00
_cell.angle_gamma   90.00
#
_symmetry.space_group_name_H-M   'P 1'
#
loop_
_entity.id
_entity.type
_entity.pdbx_description
1 polymer ?
#
loop_
_entity_poly.entity_id
_entity_poly.type
_entity_poly.pdbx_seq_one_letter_code
_entity_poly.pdbx_strand_id
1 'polypeptide(L)'
;MSPTNKNSESDGSQSLSSLDILVSQAVGTEQAFFELVQICLWGNATDLSLLDNPDLAKVEELQRRVMMGSSPSPSSTASSNNSSSINIDKQTQEQVQGRREDDHATSELEKHAEKILQNDSDLLWEKVKTMKNGRVDIILDNAGFELYVDLVFADYLIRAGFASKVVFHAKRIPWFVSDVMPFDFQWAIDQLHKANETAGSSPFFDPIDLVEQQALKDLGHKWQSYVDQGVWTVTSHDFWTSCYPFHHLPSLPSAQDLFQDMKQSDLWIFKGDLNYRKLVYDCQWPTTTPFKETIGSLSSHEEVPSLVTFRTCKADVVVGLKAGVEERMNNVTKDWMVSGEYAVISFSNRDSKP
;
A
#
# COMPACT_ATOMS: atom_id res chain seq x y z
N MET A 1 19.29 -30.27 -51.55
CA MET A 1 17.85 -30.00 -51.34
C MET A 1 17.72 -29.37 -49.97
N SER A 2 17.53 -28.06 -49.94
CA SER A 2 17.32 -27.27 -48.73
C SER A 2 15.90 -27.48 -48.19
N PRO A 3 15.68 -27.58 -46.87
CA PRO A 3 14.38 -27.33 -46.30
C PRO A 3 14.23 -25.83 -46.01
N THR A 4 13.16 -25.26 -46.56
CA THR A 4 12.69 -23.89 -46.37
C THR A 4 12.32 -23.59 -44.93
N ASN A 5 12.93 -22.52 -44.40
CA ASN A 5 12.59 -21.87 -43.15
C ASN A 5 11.28 -21.07 -43.34
N LYS A 6 10.27 -21.29 -42.49
CA LYS A 6 9.14 -20.36 -42.32
C LYS A 6 9.17 -19.86 -40.89
N ASN A 7 9.60 -18.61 -40.74
CA ASN A 7 9.35 -17.79 -39.57
C ASN A 7 7.84 -17.60 -39.40
N SER A 8 7.33 -17.82 -38.19
CA SER A 8 6.10 -17.21 -37.71
C SER A 8 6.45 -16.42 -36.45
N GLU A 9 6.72 -15.14 -36.64
CA GLU A 9 6.62 -14.13 -35.59
C GLU A 9 5.15 -14.08 -35.17
N SER A 10 4.83 -14.52 -33.96
CA SER A 10 3.57 -14.17 -33.30
C SER A 10 3.82 -12.98 -32.41
N ASP A 11 3.53 -11.80 -32.96
CA ASP A 11 3.36 -10.55 -32.23
C ASP A 11 2.17 -10.72 -31.28
N GLY A 12 2.46 -11.04 -30.02
CA GLY A 12 1.47 -11.24 -28.97
C GLY A 12 1.38 -9.99 -28.11
N SER A 13 0.56 -9.01 -28.52
CA SER A 13 0.17 -7.92 -27.63
C SER A 13 -0.66 -8.50 -26.48
N GLN A 14 0.00 -8.84 -25.37
CA GLN A 14 -0.65 -9.25 -24.13
C GLN A 14 -1.45 -8.08 -23.56
N SER A 15 -2.77 -8.26 -23.40
CA SER A 15 -3.59 -7.31 -22.64
C SER A 15 -3.31 -7.50 -21.15
N LEU A 16 -2.61 -6.54 -20.55
CA LEU A 16 -2.33 -6.47 -19.12
C LEU A 16 -3.64 -6.32 -18.32
N SER A 17 -3.74 -6.98 -17.15
CA SER A 17 -4.87 -6.80 -16.22
C SER A 17 -4.91 -5.36 -15.67
N SER A 18 -6.04 -4.86 -15.14
CA SER A 18 -6.09 -3.52 -14.53
C SER A 18 -5.11 -3.34 -13.39
N LEU A 19 -4.87 -4.40 -12.59
CA LEU A 19 -3.89 -4.41 -11.52
C LEU A 19 -2.47 -4.42 -12.09
N ASP A 20 -2.20 -5.20 -13.14
CA ASP A 20 -0.93 -5.16 -13.87
C ASP A 20 -0.70 -3.83 -14.57
N ILE A 21 -1.74 -3.14 -15.05
CA ILE A 21 -1.65 -1.80 -15.64
C ILE A 21 -1.29 -0.79 -14.55
N LEU A 22 -1.98 -0.82 -13.41
CA LEU A 22 -1.65 0.04 -12.27
C LEU A 22 -0.20 -0.20 -11.82
N VAL A 23 0.20 -1.46 -11.77
CA VAL A 23 1.46 -1.94 -11.24
C VAL A 23 2.64 -1.82 -12.24
N SER A 24 2.38 -1.92 -13.55
CA SER A 24 3.37 -1.84 -14.64
C SER A 24 3.49 -0.43 -15.23
N GLN A 25 2.42 0.38 -15.18
CA GLN A 25 2.48 1.80 -15.55
C GLN A 25 2.96 2.67 -14.37
N ALA A 26 2.76 2.22 -13.12
CA ALA A 26 3.31 2.88 -11.92
C ALA A 26 4.67 2.30 -11.50
N VAL A 27 5.64 2.21 -12.40
CA VAL A 27 7.03 1.99 -11.97
C VAL A 27 7.45 3.21 -11.13
N GLY A 28 7.35 3.09 -9.81
CA GLY A 28 7.85 4.06 -8.83
C GLY A 28 7.15 5.41 -8.80
N THR A 29 5.88 5.52 -9.23
CA THR A 29 5.16 6.80 -9.13
C THR A 29 4.79 7.11 -7.68
N GLU A 30 4.88 8.39 -7.34
CA GLU A 30 4.48 8.95 -6.05
C GLU A 30 3.00 8.69 -5.73
N GLN A 31 2.13 8.76 -6.73
CA GLN A 31 0.71 8.50 -6.54
C GLN A 31 0.44 7.05 -6.08
N ALA A 32 1.03 6.06 -6.77
CA ALA A 32 0.87 4.66 -6.39
C ALA A 32 1.43 4.37 -5.00
N PHE A 33 2.50 5.07 -4.59
CA PHE A 33 3.01 4.98 -3.24
C PHE A 33 1.96 5.37 -2.20
N PHE A 34 1.32 6.53 -2.35
CA PHE A 34 0.32 7.00 -1.38
C PHE A 34 -0.93 6.14 -1.36
N GLU A 35 -1.37 5.63 -2.51
CA GLU A 35 -2.50 4.69 -2.59
C GLU A 35 -2.17 3.40 -1.83
N LEU A 36 -0.99 2.80 -2.08
CA LEU A 36 -0.57 1.57 -1.41
C LEU A 36 -0.33 1.75 0.09
N VAL A 37 0.18 2.90 0.53
CA VAL A 37 0.31 3.23 1.96
C VAL A 37 -1.06 3.25 2.64
N GLN A 38 -2.06 3.85 2.00
CA GLN A 38 -3.42 3.86 2.55
C GLN A 38 -4.04 2.45 2.56
N ILE A 39 -3.86 1.66 1.51
CA ILE A 39 -4.34 0.27 1.47
C ILE A 39 -3.67 -0.56 2.58
N CYS A 40 -2.35 -0.42 2.78
CA CYS A 40 -1.64 -1.11 3.86
C CYS A 40 -2.10 -0.65 5.26
N LEU A 41 -2.44 0.62 5.41
CA LEU A 41 -2.95 1.18 6.66
C LEU A 41 -4.30 0.60 7.03
N TRP A 42 -5.24 0.58 6.09
CA TRP A 42 -6.60 0.13 6.35
C TRP A 42 -6.73 -1.39 6.33
N GLY A 43 -5.90 -2.09 5.56
CA GLY A 43 -5.85 -3.55 5.54
C GLY A 43 -7.23 -4.15 5.29
N ASN A 44 -7.73 -4.94 6.23
CA ASN A 44 -9.07 -5.55 6.16
C ASN A 44 -10.23 -4.53 6.21
N ALA A 45 -9.98 -3.30 6.65
CA ALA A 45 -10.93 -2.19 6.63
C ALA A 45 -10.81 -1.32 5.37
N THR A 46 -9.98 -1.72 4.40
CA THR A 46 -9.97 -1.14 3.06
C THR A 46 -11.34 -1.41 2.44
N ASP A 47 -12.09 -0.36 2.13
CA ASP A 47 -13.33 -0.51 1.36
C ASP A 47 -12.98 -1.10 -0.01
N LEU A 48 -13.69 -2.15 -0.43
CA LEU A 48 -13.48 -2.79 -1.73
C LEU A 48 -13.62 -1.79 -2.88
N SER A 49 -14.34 -0.67 -2.67
CA SER A 49 -14.39 0.49 -3.58
C SER A 49 -13.03 1.14 -3.90
N LEU A 50 -12.04 1.01 -3.00
CA LEU A 50 -10.65 1.47 -3.20
C LEU A 50 -9.88 0.55 -4.16
N LEU A 51 -10.29 -0.72 -4.26
CA LEU A 51 -9.81 -1.67 -5.26
C LEU A 51 -10.69 -1.68 -6.52
N ASP A 52 -11.98 -1.35 -6.38
CA ASP A 52 -12.98 -1.19 -7.44
C ASP A 52 -12.95 0.21 -8.08
N ASN A 53 -11.77 0.81 -8.28
CA ASN A 53 -11.65 1.96 -9.18
C ASN A 53 -11.17 1.56 -10.59
N PRO A 54 -11.88 0.70 -11.36
CA PRO A 54 -11.82 0.75 -12.81
C PRO A 54 -12.92 1.70 -13.27
N ASP A 55 -12.78 3.00 -13.05
CA ASP A 55 -13.49 3.93 -13.91
C ASP A 55 -12.84 3.83 -15.29
N LEU A 56 -13.24 2.80 -16.04
CA LEU A 56 -12.83 2.51 -17.41
C LEU A 56 -12.96 3.76 -18.28
N ALA A 57 -13.91 4.65 -18.00
CA ALA A 57 -14.07 5.93 -18.68
C ALA A 57 -12.93 6.92 -18.39
N LYS A 58 -12.36 6.91 -17.18
CA LYS A 58 -11.22 7.74 -16.77
C LYS A 58 -9.91 7.21 -17.35
N VAL A 59 -9.77 5.88 -17.42
CA VAL A 59 -8.66 5.20 -18.11
C VAL A 59 -8.75 5.42 -19.62
N GLU A 60 -9.93 5.34 -20.23
CA GLU A 60 -10.19 5.65 -21.64
C GLU A 60 -9.94 7.13 -21.96
N GLU A 61 -10.31 8.06 -21.07
CA GLU A 61 -10.06 9.49 -21.24
C GLU A 61 -8.57 9.83 -21.09
N LEU A 62 -7.85 9.16 -20.18
CA LEU A 62 -6.38 9.21 -20.10
C LEU A 62 -5.74 8.66 -21.38
N GLN A 63 -6.21 7.51 -21.87
CA GLN A 63 -5.80 6.93 -23.15
C GLN A 63 -6.07 7.89 -24.33
N ARG A 64 -7.22 8.58 -24.35
CA ARG A 64 -7.60 9.53 -25.40
C ARG A 64 -6.70 10.76 -25.42
N ARG A 65 -6.33 11.30 -24.25
CA ARG A 65 -5.40 12.44 -24.13
C ARG A 65 -3.97 12.07 -24.51
N VAL A 66 -3.53 10.86 -24.16
CA VAL A 66 -2.22 10.32 -24.54
C VAL A 66 -2.15 10.06 -26.05
N MET A 67 -3.23 9.55 -26.66
CA MET A 67 -3.31 9.31 -28.11
C MET A 67 -3.33 10.59 -28.96
N MET A 68 -3.79 11.73 -28.43
CA MET A 68 -3.83 13.01 -29.15
C MET A 68 -2.64 13.95 -28.84
N GLY A 69 -1.66 13.48 -28.07
CA GLY A 69 -0.47 14.24 -27.65
C GLY A 69 0.68 14.31 -28.67
N SER A 70 0.42 14.10 -29.96
CA SER A 70 1.38 14.39 -31.03
C SER A 70 0.83 15.53 -31.89
N SER A 71 1.25 16.76 -31.60
CA SER A 71 1.04 17.87 -32.52
C SER A 71 1.76 17.59 -33.84
N PRO A 72 1.11 17.65 -35.01
CA PRO A 72 1.81 17.97 -36.24
C PRO A 72 1.87 19.49 -36.37
N SER A 73 3.09 20.02 -36.49
CA SER A 73 3.35 21.36 -37.00
C SER A 73 2.68 21.60 -38.37
N PRO A 74 2.29 22.83 -38.72
CA PRO A 74 1.44 23.10 -39.87
C PRO A 74 2.25 23.11 -41.16
N SER A 75 1.92 22.24 -42.10
CA SER A 75 2.27 22.40 -43.51
C SER A 75 0.99 22.48 -44.36
N SER A 76 0.88 23.60 -45.05
CA SER A 76 -0.14 23.99 -46.03
C SER A 76 -0.36 22.96 -47.15
N THR A 77 -1.63 22.65 -47.45
CA THR A 77 -2.23 22.84 -48.79
C THR A 77 -3.75 22.59 -48.75
N ALA A 78 -4.47 23.39 -49.55
CA ALA A 78 -5.92 23.47 -49.68
C ALA A 78 -6.58 22.23 -50.31
N SER A 79 -7.85 21.96 -49.98
CA SER A 79 -9.01 22.28 -50.84
C SER A 79 -10.33 21.58 -50.43
N SER A 80 -11.38 22.39 -50.39
CA SER A 80 -12.79 22.18 -50.81
C SER A 80 -13.72 21.17 -50.13
N ASN A 81 -14.79 21.76 -49.56
CA ASN A 81 -16.23 21.50 -49.78
C ASN A 81 -16.81 20.10 -49.51
N ASN A 82 -17.74 19.97 -48.57
CA ASN A 82 -19.17 20.19 -48.89
C ASN A 82 -20.07 20.20 -47.65
N SER A 83 -21.08 21.06 -47.77
CA SER A 83 -22.21 21.31 -46.89
C SER A 83 -23.29 20.23 -46.96
N SER A 84 -23.95 19.94 -45.84
CA SER A 84 -25.42 19.86 -45.81
C SER A 84 -25.96 19.99 -44.38
N SER A 85 -26.83 20.97 -44.24
CA SER A 85 -27.50 21.42 -43.04
C SER A 85 -28.69 20.54 -42.70
N ILE A 86 -28.87 20.20 -41.42
CA ILE A 86 -30.20 19.91 -40.86
C ILE A 86 -30.31 20.70 -39.55
N ASN A 87 -31.22 21.67 -39.55
CA ASN A 87 -31.73 22.45 -38.43
C ASN A 87 -33.24 22.15 -38.47
N ILE A 88 -33.87 21.61 -37.44
CA ILE A 88 -34.57 22.32 -36.35
C ILE A 88 -35.09 21.17 -35.45
N ASP A 89 -34.86 21.18 -34.14
CA ASP A 89 -35.96 21.48 -33.21
C ASP A 89 -35.50 22.25 -31.97
N LYS A 90 -36.07 23.46 -31.85
CA LYS A 90 -35.93 24.40 -30.73
C LYS A 90 -36.79 23.98 -29.54
N GLN A 91 -36.57 22.79 -28.99
CA GLN A 91 -37.17 22.37 -27.71
C GLN A 91 -36.16 21.80 -26.71
N THR A 92 -34.86 21.84 -27.00
CA THR A 92 -33.81 21.28 -26.13
C THR A 92 -32.83 22.34 -25.59
N GLN A 93 -33.27 23.59 -25.43
CA GLN A 93 -32.41 24.69 -24.92
C GLN A 93 -32.91 25.40 -23.66
N GLU A 94 -33.98 24.93 -23.01
CA GLU A 94 -34.39 25.43 -21.69
C GLU A 94 -34.37 24.37 -20.56
N GLN A 95 -33.83 23.18 -20.81
CA GLN A 95 -33.57 22.16 -19.77
C GLN A 95 -32.08 21.95 -19.44
N VAL A 96 -31.18 22.74 -20.02
CA VAL A 96 -29.72 22.62 -19.78
C VAL A 96 -29.18 23.70 -18.80
N GLN A 97 -30.03 24.62 -18.34
CA GLN A 97 -29.66 25.68 -17.40
C GLN A 97 -30.24 25.44 -15.99
N GLY A 98 -30.19 24.20 -15.51
CA GLY A 98 -30.74 23.84 -14.21
C GLY A 98 -30.36 22.42 -13.78
N ARG A 99 -29.06 22.16 -13.66
CA ARG A 99 -28.40 21.07 -12.91
C ARG A 99 -26.89 21.16 -13.12
N ARG A 100 -26.30 22.21 -12.56
CA ARG A 100 -24.92 22.17 -12.06
C ARG A 100 -25.05 22.36 -10.56
N GLU A 101 -25.72 21.42 -9.93
CA GLU A 101 -25.60 21.20 -8.51
C GLU A 101 -24.36 20.35 -8.32
N ASP A 102 -23.57 20.74 -7.34
CA ASP A 102 -22.31 20.15 -6.93
C ASP A 102 -22.48 18.65 -6.63
N ASP A 103 -21.78 17.81 -7.39
CA ASP A 103 -21.46 16.43 -6.98
C ASP A 103 -20.06 16.12 -7.51
N HIS A 104 -19.06 16.84 -6.98
CA HIS A 104 -17.72 16.30 -6.90
C HIS A 104 -17.78 15.20 -5.82
N ALA A 105 -18.17 13.99 -6.20
CA ALA A 105 -18.04 12.84 -5.33
C ALA A 105 -16.55 12.70 -5.00
N THR A 106 -16.17 13.13 -3.80
CA THR A 106 -14.83 12.95 -3.22
C THR A 106 -14.50 11.47 -3.33
N SER A 107 -13.33 11.14 -3.88
CA SER A 107 -12.89 9.75 -4.03
C SER A 107 -12.85 9.06 -2.66
N GLU A 108 -13.07 7.74 -2.62
CA GLU A 108 -13.05 6.98 -1.37
C GLU A 108 -11.68 7.07 -0.67
N LEU A 109 -10.60 7.22 -1.45
CA LEU A 109 -9.25 7.54 -0.97
C LEU A 109 -9.22 8.86 -0.18
N GLU A 110 -9.87 9.90 -0.69
CA GLU A 110 -9.95 11.20 -0.02
C GLU A 110 -10.81 11.12 1.25
N LYS A 111 -11.90 10.34 1.24
CA LYS A 111 -12.73 10.11 2.45
C LYS A 111 -11.97 9.34 3.54
N HIS A 112 -11.14 8.38 3.15
CA HIS A 112 -10.29 7.63 4.08
C HIS A 112 -9.12 8.48 4.59
N ALA A 113 -8.57 9.35 3.75
CA ALA A 113 -7.54 10.30 4.16
C ALA A 113 -8.01 11.24 5.29
N GLU A 114 -9.29 11.65 5.30
CA GLU A 114 -9.88 12.46 6.38
C GLU A 114 -9.92 11.74 7.74
N LYS A 115 -9.92 10.40 7.73
CA LYS A 115 -9.90 9.57 8.94
C LYS A 115 -8.49 9.33 9.48
N ILE A 116 -7.45 9.81 8.79
CA ILE A 116 -6.06 9.76 9.26
C ILE A 116 -5.77 11.02 10.10
N LEU A 117 -5.78 10.87 11.42
CA LEU A 117 -5.72 11.99 12.38
C LEU A 117 -4.33 12.63 12.49
N GLN A 118 -3.28 11.86 12.21
CA GLN A 118 -1.90 12.30 12.07
C GLN A 118 -1.33 11.56 10.86
N ASN A 119 -0.86 12.29 9.85
CA ASN A 119 -0.43 11.70 8.60
C ASN A 119 0.97 12.17 8.20
N ASP A 120 1.97 11.33 8.45
CA ASP A 120 3.36 11.55 8.04
C ASP A 120 3.72 10.82 6.72
N SER A 121 2.74 10.46 5.89
CA SER A 121 2.97 9.76 4.61
C SER A 121 3.93 10.52 3.69
N ASP A 122 3.87 11.86 3.68
CA ASP A 122 4.76 12.69 2.88
C ASP A 122 6.22 12.56 3.35
N LEU A 123 6.45 12.54 4.66
CA LEU A 123 7.79 12.33 5.23
C LEU A 123 8.33 10.94 4.91
N LEU A 124 7.44 9.93 4.90
CA LEU A 124 7.80 8.60 4.46
C LEU A 124 8.18 8.57 2.98
N TRP A 125 7.42 9.26 2.12
CA TRP A 125 7.75 9.37 0.70
C TRP A 125 9.11 10.05 0.47
N GLU A 126 9.39 11.16 1.17
CA GLU A 126 10.68 11.83 1.13
C GLU A 126 11.84 10.88 1.46
N LYS A 127 11.62 9.95 2.40
CA LYS A 127 12.59 8.90 2.71
C LYS A 127 12.68 7.87 1.58
N VAL A 128 11.56 7.27 1.18
CA VAL A 128 11.51 6.16 0.22
C VAL A 128 12.05 6.57 -1.15
N LYS A 129 11.72 7.76 -1.65
CA LYS A 129 12.17 8.23 -2.98
C LYS A 129 13.69 8.40 -3.09
N THR A 130 14.39 8.51 -1.95
CA THR A 130 15.86 8.59 -1.90
C THR A 130 16.54 7.22 -1.81
N MET A 131 15.79 6.18 -1.46
CA MET A 131 16.30 4.82 -1.36
C MET A 131 16.57 4.26 -2.76
N LYS A 132 17.67 3.50 -2.87
CA LYS A 132 18.04 2.79 -4.09
C LYS A 132 18.53 1.41 -3.69
N ASN A 133 17.79 0.37 -4.06
CA ASN A 133 18.11 -1.01 -3.67
C ASN A 133 18.32 -1.15 -2.15
N GLY A 134 17.48 -0.47 -1.36
CA GLY A 134 17.56 -0.53 0.10
C GLY A 134 17.02 -1.84 0.68
N ARG A 135 17.14 -1.98 2.00
CA ARG A 135 16.49 -3.02 2.79
C ARG A 135 15.32 -2.45 3.59
N VAL A 136 14.15 -3.06 3.47
CA VAL A 136 12.94 -2.69 4.24
C VAL A 136 12.54 -3.84 5.15
N ASP A 137 12.30 -3.55 6.42
CA ASP A 137 11.80 -4.54 7.37
C ASP A 137 10.36 -4.21 7.74
N ILE A 138 9.45 -5.16 7.54
CA ILE A 138 8.02 -5.03 7.83
C ILE A 138 7.67 -5.91 9.02
N ILE A 139 7.28 -5.28 10.13
CA ILE A 139 6.81 -5.95 11.34
C ILE A 139 5.30 -6.12 11.20
N LEU A 140 4.90 -7.36 10.91
CA LEU A 140 3.54 -7.70 10.49
C LEU A 140 2.56 -7.68 11.66
N ASP A 141 1.28 -7.43 11.32
CA ASP A 141 0.13 -7.58 12.21
C ASP A 141 -0.68 -8.80 11.78
N ASN A 142 -1.81 -8.63 11.08
CA ASN A 142 -2.76 -9.72 10.78
C ASN A 142 -2.48 -10.48 9.48
N ALA A 143 -2.80 -11.77 9.50
CA ALA A 143 -2.89 -12.62 8.32
C ALA A 143 -4.12 -12.28 7.45
N GLY A 144 -4.30 -13.03 6.36
CA GLY A 144 -5.39 -12.80 5.41
C GLY A 144 -5.14 -11.59 4.52
N PHE A 145 -6.16 -10.75 4.35
CA PHE A 145 -6.12 -9.67 3.37
C PHE A 145 -5.14 -8.54 3.76
N GLU A 146 -4.97 -8.25 5.06
CA GLU A 146 -3.94 -7.31 5.52
C GLU A 146 -2.53 -7.77 5.12
N LEU A 147 -2.19 -9.05 5.33
CA LEU A 147 -0.93 -9.60 4.86
C LEU A 147 -0.80 -9.49 3.33
N TYR A 148 -1.86 -9.82 2.58
CA TYR A 148 -1.84 -9.72 1.12
C TYR A 148 -1.46 -8.31 0.64
N VAL A 149 -2.08 -7.26 1.20
CA VAL A 149 -1.75 -5.89 0.79
C VAL A 149 -0.35 -5.44 1.22
N ASP A 150 0.17 -5.95 2.34
CA ASP A 150 1.57 -5.75 2.73
C ASP A 150 2.54 -6.37 1.71
N LEU A 151 2.20 -7.55 1.15
CA LEU A 151 2.97 -8.18 0.07
C LEU A 151 2.90 -7.36 -1.23
N VAL A 152 1.74 -6.82 -1.59
CA VAL A 152 1.59 -5.92 -2.75
C VAL A 152 2.49 -4.70 -2.61
N PHE A 153 2.51 -4.07 -1.43
CA PHE A 153 3.36 -2.92 -1.19
C PHE A 153 4.86 -3.27 -1.20
N ALA A 154 5.24 -4.41 -0.63
CA ALA A 154 6.61 -4.92 -0.72
C ALA A 154 7.04 -5.15 -2.18
N ASP A 155 6.15 -5.67 -3.04
CA ASP A 155 6.45 -5.91 -4.45
C ASP A 155 6.56 -4.59 -5.23
N TYR A 156 5.75 -3.59 -4.89
CA TYR A 156 5.92 -2.22 -5.40
C TYR A 156 7.31 -1.67 -5.05
N LEU A 157 7.75 -1.78 -3.80
CA LEU A 157 9.06 -1.28 -3.37
C LEU A 157 10.22 -1.96 -4.13
N ILE A 158 10.11 -3.26 -4.41
CA ILE A 158 11.09 -4.00 -5.22
C ILE A 158 11.06 -3.53 -6.68
N ARG A 159 9.89 -3.54 -7.32
CA ARG A 159 9.77 -3.21 -8.76
C ARG A 159 10.05 -1.75 -9.08
N ALA A 160 9.79 -0.85 -8.14
CA ALA A 160 10.15 0.56 -8.26
C ALA A 160 11.66 0.81 -8.05
N GLY A 161 12.43 -0.18 -7.59
CA GLY A 161 13.86 -0.06 -7.33
C GLY A 161 14.21 0.67 -6.02
N PHE A 162 13.22 0.96 -5.17
CA PHE A 162 13.45 1.55 -3.85
C PHE A 162 14.10 0.54 -2.90
N ALA A 163 13.69 -0.73 -2.98
CA ALA A 163 14.24 -1.83 -2.21
C ALA A 163 14.79 -2.93 -3.12
N SER A 164 15.83 -3.63 -2.68
CA SER A 164 16.25 -4.91 -3.26
C SER A 164 16.05 -6.08 -2.31
N LYS A 165 15.69 -5.78 -1.05
CA LYS A 165 15.38 -6.79 -0.04
C LYS A 165 14.25 -6.31 0.87
N VAL A 166 13.28 -7.20 1.13
CA VAL A 166 12.23 -6.99 2.13
C VAL A 166 12.26 -8.14 3.13
N VAL A 167 12.33 -7.82 4.43
CA VAL A 167 12.30 -8.80 5.51
C VAL A 167 11.00 -8.65 6.30
N PHE A 168 10.21 -9.71 6.32
CA PHE A 168 8.95 -9.79 7.03
C PHE A 168 9.17 -10.42 8.40
N HIS A 169 8.75 -9.72 9.45
CA HIS A 169 8.85 -10.16 10.84
C HIS A 169 7.48 -10.64 11.32
N ALA A 170 7.30 -11.96 11.29
CA ALA A 170 6.12 -12.66 11.75
C ALA A 170 6.23 -13.05 13.24
N LYS A 171 5.11 -13.44 13.84
CA LYS A 171 5.04 -13.96 15.20
C LYS A 171 5.48 -15.42 15.24
N ARG A 172 6.11 -15.82 16.34
CA ARG A 172 6.67 -17.18 16.49
C ARG A 172 5.63 -18.21 16.93
N ILE A 173 4.61 -17.76 17.64
CA ILE A 173 3.52 -18.58 18.18
C ILE A 173 2.19 -17.94 17.79
N PRO A 174 1.05 -18.67 17.88
CA PRO A 174 -0.26 -18.06 17.75
C PRO A 174 -0.38 -16.88 18.72
N TRP A 175 -0.63 -15.70 18.17
CA TRP A 175 -0.53 -14.45 18.91
C TRP A 175 -1.68 -13.55 18.47
N PHE A 176 -2.39 -12.97 19.45
CA PHE A 176 -3.51 -12.04 19.21
C PHE A 176 -4.52 -12.48 18.14
N VAL A 177 -4.82 -13.79 18.11
CA VAL A 177 -5.79 -14.46 17.23
C VAL A 177 -5.36 -14.50 15.76
N SER A 178 -5.17 -13.35 15.14
CA SER A 178 -4.97 -13.21 13.69
C SER A 178 -3.55 -12.84 13.28
N ASP A 179 -2.61 -12.68 14.22
CA ASP A 179 -1.27 -12.24 13.84
C ASP A 179 -0.55 -13.25 12.95
N VAL A 180 0.15 -12.74 11.93
CA VAL A 180 0.89 -13.55 10.96
C VAL A 180 1.94 -14.40 11.64
N MET A 181 1.91 -15.70 11.40
CA MET A 181 3.04 -16.60 11.61
C MET A 181 3.71 -16.93 10.26
N PRO A 182 4.95 -17.49 10.25
CA PRO A 182 5.63 -17.85 9.00
C PRO A 182 4.82 -18.78 8.09
N PHE A 183 3.96 -19.64 8.66
CA PHE A 183 3.10 -20.51 7.85
C PHE A 183 1.97 -19.72 7.16
N ASP A 184 1.40 -18.69 7.79
CA ASP A 184 0.35 -17.85 7.20
C ASP A 184 0.89 -17.06 6.00
N PHE A 185 2.16 -16.63 6.06
CA PHE A 185 2.87 -16.01 4.95
C PHE A 185 2.95 -16.92 3.73
N GLN A 186 3.44 -18.15 3.93
CA GLN A 186 3.51 -19.11 2.82
C GLN A 186 2.10 -19.48 2.34
N TRP A 187 1.16 -19.67 3.26
CA TRP A 187 -0.22 -19.97 2.92
C TRP A 187 -0.85 -18.88 2.04
N ALA A 188 -0.58 -17.59 2.29
CA ALA A 188 -1.08 -16.48 1.47
C ALA A 188 -0.54 -16.53 0.04
N ILE A 189 0.74 -16.87 -0.15
CA ILE A 189 1.32 -17.08 -1.49
C ILE A 189 0.66 -18.29 -2.16
N ASP A 190 0.50 -19.40 -1.44
CA ASP A 190 -0.13 -20.62 -1.96
C ASP A 190 -1.59 -20.38 -2.39
N GLN A 191 -2.32 -19.46 -1.73
CA GLN A 191 -3.70 -19.12 -2.12
C GLN A 191 -3.77 -18.46 -3.50
N LEU A 192 -2.74 -17.74 -3.91
CA LEU A 192 -2.68 -17.10 -5.22
C LEU A 192 -2.60 -18.15 -6.35
N HIS A 193 -1.86 -19.23 -6.13
CA HIS A 193 -1.81 -20.35 -7.08
C HIS A 193 -3.16 -21.08 -7.19
N LYS A 194 -3.93 -21.09 -6.11
CA LYS A 194 -5.25 -21.75 -6.00
C LYS A 194 -6.42 -20.89 -6.45
N ALA A 195 -6.18 -19.71 -7.01
CA ALA A 195 -7.25 -18.88 -7.55
C ALA A 195 -8.10 -19.69 -8.54
N ASN A 196 -9.39 -19.88 -8.21
CA ASN A 196 -10.37 -20.71 -8.93
C ASN A 196 -10.18 -22.25 -8.87
N GLU A 197 -9.45 -22.80 -7.90
CA GLU A 197 -9.46 -24.25 -7.64
C GLU A 197 -10.71 -24.67 -6.85
N THR A 198 -11.58 -25.45 -7.48
CA THR A 198 -12.87 -25.94 -6.93
C THR A 198 -12.76 -27.22 -6.08
N ALA A 199 -11.54 -27.60 -5.69
CA ALA A 199 -11.29 -28.87 -5.00
C ALA A 199 -11.59 -28.79 -3.49
N GLY A 200 -12.88 -28.77 -3.13
CA GLY A 200 -13.37 -29.15 -1.79
C GLY A 200 -13.41 -28.07 -0.71
N SER A 201 -12.94 -26.85 -0.99
CA SER A 201 -13.07 -25.69 -0.10
C SER A 201 -13.27 -24.40 -0.92
N SER A 202 -14.00 -23.42 -0.37
CA SER A 202 -14.10 -22.09 -0.97
C SER A 202 -12.69 -21.48 -1.08
N PRO A 203 -12.23 -21.08 -2.27
CA PRO A 203 -10.90 -20.48 -2.40
C PRO A 203 -10.88 -19.12 -1.69
N PHE A 204 -9.70 -18.71 -1.19
CA PHE A 204 -9.55 -17.40 -0.54
C PHE A 204 -9.76 -16.25 -1.55
N PHE A 205 -9.26 -16.42 -2.77
CA PHE A 205 -9.58 -15.58 -3.92
C PHE A 205 -10.50 -16.36 -4.87
N ASP A 206 -11.66 -15.78 -5.19
CA ASP A 206 -12.64 -16.39 -6.12
C ASP A 206 -12.88 -15.50 -7.36
N PRO A 207 -11.83 -15.21 -8.16
CA PRO A 207 -11.96 -14.39 -9.35
C PRO A 207 -12.78 -15.09 -10.43
N ILE A 208 -13.81 -14.41 -10.94
CA ILE A 208 -14.65 -14.92 -12.02
C ILE A 208 -13.94 -14.79 -13.37
N ASP A 209 -13.14 -13.74 -13.53
CA ASP A 209 -12.47 -13.41 -14.78
C ASP A 209 -11.16 -14.19 -14.98
N LEU A 210 -10.93 -14.68 -16.20
CA LEU A 210 -9.75 -15.48 -16.53
C LEU A 210 -8.46 -14.65 -16.50
N VAL A 211 -8.52 -13.35 -16.81
CA VAL A 211 -7.35 -12.45 -16.74
C VAL A 211 -6.96 -12.25 -15.28
N GLU A 212 -7.93 -12.02 -14.41
CA GLU A 212 -7.69 -11.89 -12.96
C GLU A 212 -7.14 -13.19 -12.34
N GLN A 213 -7.69 -14.34 -12.72
CA GLN A 213 -7.16 -15.66 -12.32
C GLN A 213 -5.68 -15.82 -12.70
N GLN A 214 -5.33 -15.45 -13.93
CA GLN A 214 -3.96 -15.55 -14.40
C GLN A 214 -3.06 -14.55 -13.67
N ALA A 215 -3.52 -13.33 -13.44
CA ALA A 215 -2.76 -12.30 -12.73
C ALA A 215 -2.42 -12.73 -11.30
N LEU A 216 -3.37 -13.32 -10.56
CA LEU A 216 -3.10 -13.87 -9.23
C LEU A 216 -2.06 -14.99 -9.27
N LYS A 217 -2.17 -15.93 -10.22
CA LYS A 217 -1.19 -17.01 -10.37
C LYS A 217 0.20 -16.48 -10.70
N ASP A 218 0.29 -15.46 -11.56
CA ASP A 218 1.55 -14.82 -11.92
C ASP A 218 2.16 -14.06 -10.74
N LEU A 219 1.35 -13.40 -9.91
CA LEU A 219 1.78 -12.83 -8.63
C LEU A 219 2.31 -13.91 -7.69
N GLY A 220 1.58 -15.03 -7.53
CA GLY A 220 2.01 -16.16 -6.73
C GLY A 220 3.36 -16.71 -7.17
N HIS A 221 3.56 -16.95 -8.47
CA HIS A 221 4.86 -17.39 -9.01
C HIS A 221 5.98 -16.38 -8.76
N LYS A 222 5.71 -15.09 -8.96
CA LYS A 222 6.68 -14.01 -8.74
C LYS A 222 7.09 -13.90 -7.28
N TRP A 223 6.14 -13.88 -6.36
CA TRP A 223 6.42 -13.75 -4.94
C TRP A 223 7.11 -14.99 -4.38
N GLN A 224 6.72 -16.19 -4.84
CA GLN A 224 7.48 -17.40 -4.52
C GLN A 224 8.93 -17.30 -4.99
N SER A 225 9.16 -16.80 -6.22
CA SER A 225 10.50 -16.56 -6.74
C SER A 225 11.29 -15.54 -5.91
N TYR A 226 10.67 -14.51 -5.32
CA TYR A 226 11.35 -13.59 -4.41
C TYR A 226 11.80 -14.29 -3.12
N VAL A 227 10.97 -15.18 -2.58
CA VAL A 227 11.31 -15.98 -1.39
C VAL A 227 12.48 -16.91 -1.70
N ASP A 228 12.40 -17.65 -2.81
CA ASP A 228 13.43 -18.62 -3.22
C ASP A 228 14.80 -17.96 -3.48
N GLN A 229 14.79 -16.71 -3.97
CA GLN A 229 16.00 -15.92 -4.23
C GLN A 229 16.49 -15.10 -3.03
N GLY A 230 15.74 -15.07 -1.93
CA GLY A 230 16.05 -14.26 -0.74
C GLY A 230 15.86 -12.74 -0.92
N VAL A 231 15.18 -12.33 -1.99
CA VAL A 231 14.67 -10.94 -2.16
C VAL A 231 13.66 -10.65 -1.08
N TRP A 232 12.77 -11.61 -0.81
CA TRP A 232 11.91 -11.62 0.36
C TRP A 232 12.42 -12.64 1.37
N THR A 233 12.34 -12.32 2.65
CA THR A 233 12.65 -13.25 3.74
C THR A 233 11.58 -13.12 4.81
N VAL A 234 10.96 -14.23 5.21
CA VAL A 234 10.08 -14.28 6.39
C VAL A 234 10.85 -14.83 7.58
N THR A 235 10.78 -14.13 8.71
CA THR A 235 11.47 -14.50 9.95
C THR A 235 10.53 -14.41 11.15
N SER A 236 10.93 -15.00 12.28
CA SER A 236 10.24 -14.82 13.56
C SER A 236 11.24 -14.83 14.70
N HIS A 237 10.95 -14.06 15.76
CA HIS A 237 11.82 -13.90 16.92
C HIS A 237 10.98 -13.79 18.20
N ASP A 238 11.46 -14.34 19.33
CA ASP A 238 10.73 -14.35 20.61
C ASP A 238 10.37 -12.93 21.09
N PHE A 239 11.17 -11.94 20.70
CA PHE A 239 10.95 -10.53 21.02
C PHE A 239 9.55 -10.04 20.60
N TRP A 240 9.10 -10.39 19.39
CA TRP A 240 7.81 -9.94 18.86
C TRP A 240 6.63 -10.45 19.68
N THR A 241 6.77 -11.63 20.27
CA THR A 241 5.80 -12.29 21.15
C THR A 241 6.15 -12.17 22.64
N SER A 242 7.07 -11.28 23.00
CA SER A 242 7.42 -10.98 24.39
C SER A 242 6.52 -9.87 24.96
N CYS A 243 6.62 -9.62 26.27
CA CYS A 243 5.95 -8.48 26.91
C CYS A 243 6.71 -7.15 26.76
N TYR A 244 7.93 -7.17 26.19
CA TYR A 244 8.76 -5.98 26.14
C TYR A 244 8.22 -4.96 25.12
N PRO A 245 8.14 -3.68 25.52
CA PRO A 245 8.01 -2.59 24.58
C PRO A 245 9.23 -2.49 23.66
N PHE A 246 9.04 -1.93 22.48
CA PHE A 246 10.06 -1.97 21.42
C PHE A 246 11.27 -1.10 21.70
N HIS A 247 11.18 -0.10 22.60
CA HIS A 247 12.35 0.66 23.07
C HIS A 247 13.40 -0.20 23.80
N HIS A 248 13.12 -1.46 24.12
CA HIS A 248 14.12 -2.38 24.65
C HIS A 248 14.94 -3.08 23.56
N LEU A 249 14.46 -3.11 22.30
CA LEU A 249 15.10 -3.83 21.20
C LEU A 249 16.61 -3.55 21.09
N PRO A 250 17.09 -2.29 21.15
CA PRO A 250 18.53 -2.01 21.01
C PRO A 250 19.40 -2.48 22.18
N SER A 251 18.81 -2.70 23.36
CA SER A 251 19.55 -2.94 24.62
C SER A 251 19.27 -4.28 25.28
N LEU A 252 18.25 -5.02 24.83
CA LEU A 252 17.84 -6.28 25.42
C LEU A 252 18.78 -7.40 24.97
N PRO A 253 19.53 -8.05 25.89
CA PRO A 253 20.51 -9.07 25.52
C PRO A 253 19.93 -10.25 24.73
N SER A 254 18.67 -10.62 25.02
CA SER A 254 17.97 -11.72 24.34
C SER A 254 17.43 -11.38 22.96
N ALA A 255 17.55 -10.12 22.50
CA ALA A 255 17.14 -9.67 21.17
C ALA A 255 18.30 -9.00 20.41
N GLN A 256 19.54 -9.21 20.89
CA GLN A 256 20.70 -8.54 20.33
C GLN A 256 20.98 -8.98 18.89
N ASP A 257 20.81 -10.27 18.59
CA ASP A 257 20.91 -10.84 17.25
C ASP A 257 19.89 -10.23 16.29
N LEU A 258 18.62 -10.12 16.72
CA LEU A 258 17.57 -9.45 15.98
C LEU A 258 17.95 -7.99 15.67
N PHE A 259 18.41 -7.23 16.67
CA PHE A 259 18.79 -5.83 16.46
C PHE A 259 20.01 -5.67 15.54
N GLN A 260 21.02 -6.54 15.65
CA GLN A 260 22.20 -6.50 14.76
C GLN A 260 21.84 -6.78 13.30
N ASP A 261 20.80 -7.60 13.05
CA ASP A 261 20.27 -7.80 11.71
C ASP A 261 19.44 -6.59 11.25
N MET A 262 18.46 -6.17 12.04
CA MET A 262 17.52 -5.10 11.66
C MET A 262 18.16 -3.72 11.54
N LYS A 263 19.28 -3.43 12.22
CA LYS A 263 19.97 -2.14 12.07
C LYS A 263 20.59 -1.94 10.68
N GLN A 264 20.65 -2.99 9.86
CA GLN A 264 21.12 -2.93 8.48
C GLN A 264 20.05 -2.42 7.50
N SER A 265 18.81 -2.26 7.96
CA SER A 265 17.70 -1.77 7.15
C SER A 265 17.77 -0.26 6.94
N ASP A 266 17.15 0.19 5.85
CA ASP A 266 16.96 1.61 5.56
C ASP A 266 15.66 2.15 6.17
N LEU A 267 14.67 1.29 6.34
CA LEU A 267 13.33 1.61 6.82
C LEU A 267 12.71 0.42 7.59
N TRP A 268 12.14 0.71 8.75
CA TRP A 268 11.26 -0.22 9.48
C TRP A 268 9.80 0.22 9.36
N ILE A 269 8.90 -0.72 9.07
CA ILE A 269 7.46 -0.48 8.94
C ILE A 269 6.74 -1.33 9.97
N PHE A 270 6.05 -0.69 10.91
CA PHE A 270 5.27 -1.34 11.95
C PHE A 270 3.78 -1.32 11.59
N LYS A 271 3.16 -2.49 11.48
CA LYS A 271 1.74 -2.63 11.14
C LYS A 271 0.86 -2.75 12.37
N GLY A 272 -0.30 -2.12 12.36
CA GLY A 272 -1.38 -2.43 13.29
C GLY A 272 -1.23 -1.86 14.70
N ASP A 273 -2.27 -2.12 15.50
CA ASP A 273 -2.47 -1.50 16.81
C ASP A 273 -1.51 -2.02 17.88
N LEU A 274 -1.26 -3.34 17.92
CA LEU A 274 -0.38 -3.92 18.95
C LEU A 274 1.07 -3.46 18.79
N ASN A 275 1.57 -3.36 17.54
CA ASN A 275 2.90 -2.83 17.29
C ASN A 275 2.99 -1.36 17.71
N TYR A 276 1.96 -0.54 17.43
CA TYR A 276 1.93 0.85 17.90
C TYR A 276 1.98 0.94 19.42
N ARG A 277 1.16 0.16 20.12
CA ARG A 277 1.15 0.12 21.60
C ARG A 277 2.52 -0.25 22.15
N LYS A 278 3.19 -1.24 21.56
CA LYS A 278 4.56 -1.62 21.95
C LYS A 278 5.61 -0.57 21.59
N LEU A 279 5.43 0.18 20.49
CA LEU A 279 6.29 1.32 20.14
C LEU A 279 6.21 2.41 21.21
N VAL A 280 5.00 2.81 21.59
CA VAL A 280 4.77 3.96 22.48
C VAL A 280 4.58 3.56 23.95
N TYR A 281 4.98 2.35 24.32
CA TYR A 281 4.93 1.82 25.69
C TYR A 281 3.52 1.72 26.33
N ASP A 282 2.44 1.73 25.54
CA ASP A 282 1.05 1.55 25.99
C ASP A 282 0.67 2.38 27.24
N CYS A 283 1.27 3.57 27.38
CA CYS A 283 1.08 4.46 28.52
C CYS A 283 -0.03 5.50 28.27
N GLN A 284 -0.54 6.11 29.35
CA GLN A 284 -1.49 7.24 29.30
C GLN A 284 -0.79 8.55 28.94
N TRP A 285 -0.25 8.63 27.72
CA TRP A 285 0.34 9.85 27.19
C TRP A 285 -0.72 10.91 26.90
N PRO A 286 -0.43 12.21 27.12
CA PRO A 286 -1.15 13.26 26.42
C PRO A 286 -1.14 13.00 24.91
N THR A 287 -2.28 13.17 24.24
CA THR A 287 -2.40 12.87 22.80
C THR A 287 -1.48 13.73 21.93
N THR A 288 -1.02 14.87 22.46
CA THR A 288 -0.10 15.81 21.83
C THR A 288 1.37 15.52 22.09
N THR A 289 1.72 14.52 22.92
CA THR A 289 3.12 14.15 23.15
C THR A 289 3.78 13.73 21.82
N PRO A 290 4.95 14.28 21.45
CA PRO A 290 5.59 13.96 20.17
C PRO A 290 5.88 12.46 20.01
N PHE A 291 5.56 11.89 18.85
CA PHE A 291 5.80 10.46 18.57
C PHE A 291 7.28 10.05 18.76
N LYS A 292 8.23 10.90 18.37
CA LYS A 292 9.66 10.65 18.60
C LYS A 292 9.99 10.48 20.09
N GLU A 293 9.33 11.20 20.98
CA GLU A 293 9.58 11.10 22.42
C GLU A 293 9.09 9.75 22.97
N THR A 294 7.92 9.30 22.52
CA THR A 294 7.25 8.12 23.09
C THR A 294 7.88 6.79 22.67
N ILE A 295 8.59 6.76 21.53
CA ILE A 295 9.31 5.57 21.06
C ILE A 295 10.70 5.39 21.70
N GLY A 296 11.10 6.29 22.61
CA GLY A 296 12.26 6.15 23.49
C GLY A 296 13.58 5.93 22.74
N SER A 297 14.25 4.81 23.03
CA SER A 297 15.55 4.49 22.39
C SER A 297 15.45 4.33 20.87
N LEU A 298 14.26 4.06 20.31
CA LEU A 298 14.09 3.90 18.87
C LEU A 298 14.18 5.21 18.09
N SER A 299 14.01 6.37 18.73
CA SER A 299 14.27 7.67 18.12
C SER A 299 15.65 8.22 18.44
N SER A 300 16.25 7.80 19.55
CA SER A 300 17.48 8.41 20.08
C SER A 300 18.75 7.58 19.86
N HIS A 301 18.63 6.29 19.55
CA HIS A 301 19.77 5.42 19.31
C HIS A 301 20.30 5.55 17.87
N GLU A 302 21.58 5.89 17.70
CA GLU A 302 22.19 6.24 16.39
C GLU A 302 22.13 5.15 15.30
N GLU A 303 22.07 3.90 15.73
CA GLU A 303 22.02 2.73 14.84
C GLU A 303 20.58 2.32 14.46
N VAL A 304 19.55 2.96 15.03
CA VAL A 304 18.16 2.67 14.65
C VAL A 304 17.86 3.34 13.29
N PRO A 305 17.36 2.58 12.30
CA PRO A 305 16.90 3.12 11.03
C PRO A 305 15.70 4.05 11.17
N SER A 306 15.36 4.76 10.09
CA SER A 306 14.08 5.47 10.03
C SER A 306 12.95 4.45 10.18
N LEU A 307 11.88 4.82 10.87
CA LEU A 307 10.73 3.95 11.07
C LEU A 307 9.41 4.67 10.84
N VAL A 308 8.40 3.91 10.44
CA VAL A 308 7.02 4.36 10.32
C VAL A 308 6.08 3.34 10.94
N THR A 309 4.96 3.80 11.48
CA THR A 309 3.86 2.93 11.92
C THR A 309 2.60 3.25 11.13
N PHE A 310 1.92 2.21 10.67
CA PHE A 310 0.59 2.28 10.06
C PHE A 310 -0.41 1.68 11.03
N ARG A 311 -1.25 2.50 11.64
CA ARG A 311 -2.10 2.05 12.74
C ARG A 311 -3.53 2.59 12.61
N THR A 312 -4.49 1.68 12.48
CA THR A 312 -5.89 1.95 12.85
C THR A 312 -6.03 1.98 14.37
N CYS A 313 -6.71 2.98 14.92
CA CYS A 313 -6.87 3.20 16.35
C CYS A 313 -7.82 2.16 16.97
N LYS A 314 -7.27 1.18 17.72
CA LYS A 314 -8.02 0.11 18.40
C LYS A 314 -7.69 0.03 19.91
N ALA A 315 -7.11 1.10 20.47
CA ALA A 315 -6.73 1.20 21.88
C ALA A 315 -6.59 2.66 22.31
N ASP A 316 -6.78 2.93 23.60
CA ASP A 316 -6.83 4.28 24.19
C ASP A 316 -5.57 5.14 23.91
N VAL A 317 -4.41 4.52 23.73
CA VAL A 317 -3.17 5.26 23.50
C VAL A 317 -3.12 5.83 22.08
N VAL A 318 -3.00 7.15 21.94
CA VAL A 318 -2.72 7.85 20.67
C VAL A 318 -1.79 9.01 21.00
N VAL A 319 -0.75 9.25 20.19
CA VAL A 319 0.22 10.33 20.43
C VAL A 319 0.57 11.05 19.13
N GLY A 320 1.25 12.18 19.22
CA GLY A 320 1.69 12.98 18.08
C GLY A 320 0.58 13.78 17.40
N LEU A 321 -0.60 13.89 18.00
CA LEU A 321 -1.70 14.68 17.44
C LEU A 321 -1.42 16.18 17.58
N LYS A 322 -1.95 16.96 16.64
CA LYS A 322 -1.99 18.43 16.77
C LYS A 322 -2.93 18.82 17.92
N ALA A 323 -2.62 19.93 18.60
CA ALA A 323 -3.50 20.50 19.62
C ALA A 323 -4.91 20.77 19.05
N GLY A 324 -5.96 20.43 19.82
CA GLY A 324 -7.36 20.57 19.39
C GLY A 324 -7.95 19.35 18.68
N VAL A 325 -7.13 18.38 18.23
CA VAL A 325 -7.64 17.19 17.53
C VAL A 325 -8.42 16.29 18.47
N GLU A 326 -7.91 16.02 19.67
CA GLU A 326 -8.59 15.19 20.67
C GLU A 326 -9.94 15.80 21.07
N GLU A 327 -9.98 17.10 21.37
CA GLU A 327 -11.20 17.81 21.74
C GLU A 327 -12.22 17.80 20.61
N ARG A 328 -11.77 17.99 19.35
CA ARG A 328 -12.63 17.86 18.17
C ARG A 328 -13.20 16.45 18.07
N MET A 329 -12.35 15.42 18.17
CA MET A 329 -12.78 14.04 18.01
C MET A 329 -13.73 13.59 19.11
N ASN A 330 -13.50 14.01 20.36
CA ASN A 330 -14.41 13.74 21.48
C ASN A 330 -15.82 14.32 21.30
N ASN A 331 -15.96 15.36 20.46
CA ASN A 331 -17.27 15.90 20.07
C ASN A 331 -17.91 15.16 18.87
N VAL A 332 -17.11 14.48 18.04
CA VAL A 332 -17.58 13.69 16.89
C VAL A 332 -18.06 12.31 17.35
N THR A 333 -17.19 11.56 18.03
CA THR A 333 -17.54 10.26 18.62
C THR A 333 -16.65 9.98 19.83
N LYS A 334 -17.15 9.22 20.81
CA LYS A 334 -16.41 8.94 22.05
C LYS A 334 -15.42 7.77 21.94
N ASP A 335 -15.57 6.94 20.92
CA ASP A 335 -14.83 5.69 20.72
C ASP A 335 -13.77 5.78 19.60
N TRP A 336 -13.45 6.99 19.13
CA TRP A 336 -12.54 7.20 17.99
C TRP A 336 -11.14 6.59 18.17
N MET A 337 -10.70 6.39 19.42
CA MET A 337 -9.42 5.74 19.74
C MET A 337 -9.47 4.21 19.65
N VAL A 338 -10.67 3.61 19.73
CA VAL A 338 -10.86 2.16 19.90
C VAL A 338 -11.72 1.51 18.82
N SER A 339 -12.42 2.29 18.00
CA SER A 339 -13.37 1.79 16.99
C SER A 339 -12.71 1.13 15.79
N GLY A 340 -11.43 1.44 15.52
CA GLY A 340 -10.74 1.06 14.29
C GLY A 340 -11.09 1.92 13.07
N GLU A 341 -11.97 2.92 13.22
CA GLU A 341 -12.41 3.78 12.11
C GLU A 341 -11.43 4.92 11.80
N TYR A 342 -10.57 5.27 12.75
CA TYR A 342 -9.57 6.33 12.60
C TYR A 342 -8.18 5.73 12.60
N ALA A 343 -7.23 6.48 12.07
CA ALA A 343 -5.87 5.99 11.91
C ALA A 343 -4.81 7.07 12.14
N VAL A 344 -3.57 6.61 12.33
CA VAL A 344 -2.38 7.45 12.35
C VAL A 344 -1.28 6.80 11.51
N ILE A 345 -0.55 7.65 10.78
CA ILE A 345 0.74 7.34 10.17
C ILE A 345 1.75 8.24 10.86
N SER A 346 2.66 7.64 11.64
CA SER A 346 3.67 8.38 12.38
C SER A 346 5.07 7.96 11.96
N PHE A 347 5.88 8.93 11.56
CA PHE A 347 7.23 8.71 11.04
C PHE A 347 8.28 9.25 12.00
N SER A 348 9.33 8.46 12.21
CA SER A 348 10.56 8.91 12.88
C SER A 348 11.73 8.70 11.95
N ASN A 349 12.34 9.81 11.51
CA ASN A 349 13.57 9.72 10.73
C ASN A 349 14.75 9.32 11.62
N ARG A 350 15.68 8.54 11.05
CA ARG A 350 17.04 8.45 11.59
C ARG A 350 17.67 9.83 11.48
N ASP A 351 18.14 10.35 12.60
CA ASP A 351 18.95 11.57 12.57
C ASP A 351 20.25 11.24 11.82
N SER A 352 20.39 11.78 10.61
CA SER A 352 21.61 11.65 9.82
C SER A 352 22.77 12.17 10.65
N LYS A 353 23.85 11.39 10.76
CA LYS A 353 25.09 11.88 11.38
C LYS A 353 25.51 13.17 10.65
N PRO A 354 25.86 14.24 11.39
CA PRO A 354 26.45 15.44 10.79
C PRO A 354 27.76 15.12 10.06
#